data_AF-B9SCT7-F1
#
_entry.id   AF-B9SCT7-F1
#
_cell.length_a   1.000
_cell.length_b   1.000
_cell.length_c   1.000
_cell.angle_alpha   90.00
_cell.angle_beta   90.00
_cell.angle_gamma   90.00
#
_symmetry.space_group_name_H-M   'P 1'
#
loop_
_entity.id
_entity.type
_entity.pdbx_description
1 polymer ?
#
loop_
_entity_poly.entity_id
_entity_poly.type
_entity_poly.pdbx_seq_one_letter_code
_entity_poly.pdbx_strand_id
1 'polypeptide(L)'
;MFDGSLYLYYWLTALTHLFGNAGKFPTLVNHQESLESKVNETKATVKFQLKKVLCMGVAVGNCSMEEKQVFQNVQMSVNFLVSLLKKNWQNVKCLNLKTTMGSPQRVF
;
A
#
# COMPACT_ATOMS: atom_id res chain seq x y z
N MET A 1 28.09 13.88 -34.23
CA MET A 1 28.14 14.17 -32.78
C MET A 1 26.72 14.57 -32.36
N PHE A 2 25.80 13.60 -32.36
CA PHE A 2 24.43 13.79 -31.91
C PHE A 2 24.31 13.08 -30.58
N ASP A 3 23.89 13.84 -29.59
CA ASP A 3 24.16 13.64 -28.18
C ASP A 3 23.44 12.39 -27.63
N GLY A 4 24.19 11.33 -27.33
CA GLY A 4 23.66 10.14 -26.64
C GLY A 4 23.08 10.46 -25.26
N SER A 5 23.44 11.61 -24.68
CA SER A 5 22.85 12.11 -23.44
C SER A 5 21.37 12.47 -23.62
N LEU A 6 21.01 13.11 -24.74
CA LEU A 6 19.63 13.51 -25.02
C LEU A 6 18.67 12.32 -25.09
N TYR A 7 19.07 11.20 -25.70
CA TYR A 7 18.24 9.99 -25.73
C TYR A 7 18.04 9.37 -24.34
N LEU A 8 19.07 9.40 -23.48
CA LEU A 8 18.99 8.92 -22.11
C LEU A 8 18.05 9.80 -21.26
N TYR A 9 18.11 11.13 -21.44
CA TYR A 9 17.20 12.09 -20.80
C TYR A 9 15.75 11.88 -21.24
N TYR A 10 15.48 11.75 -22.55
CA TYR A 10 14.12 11.49 -23.04
C TYR A 10 13.55 10.16 -22.54
N TRP A 11 14.37 9.11 -22.45
CA TRP A 11 13.97 7.83 -21.84
C TRP A 11 13.67 7.97 -20.35
N LEU A 12 14.52 8.69 -19.61
CA LEU A 12 14.33 8.93 -18.17
C LEU A 12 13.08 9.80 -17.90
N THR A 13 12.79 10.80 -18.74
CA THR A 13 11.59 11.64 -18.67
C THR A 13 10.32 10.86 -19.02
N ALA A 14 10.36 9.99 -20.04
CA ALA A 14 9.23 9.12 -20.38
C ALA A 14 8.93 8.12 -19.24
N LEU A 15 9.97 7.56 -18.62
CA LEU A 15 9.83 6.62 -17.51
C LEU A 15 9.32 7.29 -16.24
N THR A 16 9.82 8.50 -15.91
CA THR A 16 9.29 9.30 -14.79
C THR A 16 7.83 9.71 -15.00
N HIS A 17 7.43 10.07 -16.22
CA HIS A 17 6.04 10.43 -16.52
C HIS A 17 5.07 9.24 -16.43
N LEU A 18 5.46 8.06 -16.92
CA LEU A 18 4.65 6.83 -16.87
C LEU A 18 4.52 6.29 -15.45
N PHE A 19 5.62 6.19 -14.69
CA PHE A 19 5.60 5.64 -13.33
C PHE A 19 5.13 6.64 -12.27
N GLY A 20 5.31 7.94 -12.51
CA GLY A 20 4.84 9.02 -11.64
C GLY A 20 3.32 9.10 -11.58
N ASN A 21 2.65 9.07 -12.74
CA ASN A 21 1.19 9.10 -12.82
C ASN A 21 0.54 7.83 -12.25
N ALA A 22 1.21 6.68 -12.34
CA ALA A 22 0.76 5.42 -11.77
C ALA A 22 0.98 5.30 -10.25
N GLY A 23 1.72 6.23 -9.62
CA GLY A 23 2.03 6.20 -8.18
C GLY A 23 2.84 4.97 -7.74
N LYS A 24 3.50 4.29 -8.71
CA LYS A 24 4.30 3.08 -8.50
C LYS A 24 5.78 3.37 -8.78
N PHE A 25 6.28 4.49 -8.26
CA PHE A 25 7.68 4.82 -8.43
C PHE A 25 8.54 3.72 -7.78
N PRO A 26 9.56 3.19 -8.50
CA PRO A 26 10.36 2.09 -7.98
C PRO A 26 11.05 2.49 -6.69
N THR A 27 10.96 1.63 -5.68
CA THR A 27 11.73 1.78 -4.44
C THR A 27 13.21 1.59 -4.75
N LEU A 28 14.07 2.45 -4.20
CA LEU A 28 15.53 2.31 -4.31
C LEU A 28 15.95 0.97 -3.69
N VAL A 29 16.76 0.19 -4.41
CA VAL A 29 17.36 -1.06 -3.91
C VAL A 29 18.87 -0.91 -3.86
N ASN A 30 19.48 -1.21 -2.73
CA ASN A 30 20.94 -1.25 -2.57
C ASN A 30 21.51 -2.61 -3.01
N HIS A 31 22.74 -2.62 -3.55
CA HIS A 31 23.40 -3.83 -4.06
C HIS A 31 23.69 -4.92 -3.00
N GLN A 32 23.50 -4.63 -1.71
CA GLN A 32 23.76 -5.55 -0.61
C GLN A 32 22.53 -6.38 -0.18
N GLU A 33 21.32 -6.03 -0.64
CA GLU A 33 20.09 -6.74 -0.28
C GLU A 33 19.62 -7.66 -1.42
N SER A 34 19.16 -8.86 -1.09
CA SER A 34 18.49 -9.73 -2.07
C SER A 34 17.16 -9.12 -2.49
N LEU A 35 16.98 -8.95 -3.79
CA LEU A 35 15.74 -8.47 -4.40
C LEU A 35 14.53 -9.32 -3.99
N GLU A 36 14.72 -10.61 -3.78
CA GLU A 36 13.65 -11.55 -3.45
C GLU A 36 13.06 -11.30 -2.05
N SER A 37 13.93 -11.02 -1.07
CA SER A 37 13.53 -10.63 0.28
C SER A 37 12.75 -9.32 0.26
N LYS A 38 13.23 -8.31 -0.47
CA LYS A 38 12.57 -7.00 -0.57
C LYS A 38 11.20 -7.09 -1.23
N VAL A 39 11.07 -7.96 -2.23
CA VAL A 39 9.79 -8.22 -2.90
C VAL A 39 8.81 -8.86 -1.93
N ASN A 40 9.24 -9.83 -1.12
CA ASN A 40 8.36 -10.47 -0.13
C ASN A 40 7.92 -9.49 0.97
N GLU A 41 8.82 -8.65 1.46
CA GLU A 41 8.48 -7.57 2.40
C GLU A 41 7.48 -6.59 1.78
N THR A 42 7.69 -6.18 0.54
CA THR A 42 6.80 -5.24 -0.16
C THR A 42 5.42 -5.86 -0.42
N LYS A 43 5.35 -7.17 -0.70
CA LYS A 43 4.07 -7.90 -0.86
C LYS A 43 3.30 -8.03 0.46
N ALA A 44 4.01 -8.16 1.58
CA ALA A 44 3.41 -8.23 2.91
C ALA A 44 3.08 -6.85 3.49
N THR A 45 3.62 -5.78 2.92
CA THR A 45 3.41 -4.41 3.40
C THR A 45 2.15 -3.81 2.79
N VAL A 46 1.28 -3.35 3.67
CA VAL A 46 0.03 -2.69 3.31
C VAL A 46 0.22 -1.17 3.37
N LYS A 47 0.09 -0.49 2.22
CA LYS A 47 0.27 0.98 2.13
C LYS A 47 -1.05 1.71 2.32
N PHE A 48 -1.15 2.46 3.42
CA PHE A 48 -2.23 3.42 3.63
C PHE A 48 -1.85 4.75 2.96
N GLN A 49 -2.48 5.09 1.83
CA GLN A 49 -2.38 6.42 1.23
C GLN A 49 -3.63 7.25 1.57
N LEU A 50 -3.49 8.17 2.51
CA LEU A 50 -4.50 9.19 2.77
C LEU A 50 -4.51 10.18 1.59
N LYS A 51 -5.53 10.08 0.74
CA LYS A 51 -5.85 11.08 -0.30
C LYS A 51 -6.92 12.05 0.21
N LYS A 52 -7.48 12.91 -0.66
CA LYS A 52 -8.58 13.85 -0.33
C LYS A 52 -9.91 13.17 0.04
N VAL A 53 -9.95 11.83 0.13
CA VAL A 53 -11.13 11.04 0.53
C VAL A 53 -10.88 10.36 1.86
N LEU A 54 -11.91 10.36 2.71
CA LEU A 54 -11.86 9.81 4.07
C LEU A 54 -12.11 8.29 4.11
N CYS A 55 -12.62 7.71 3.01
CA CYS A 55 -12.86 6.28 2.89
C CYS A 55 -11.66 5.61 2.21
N MET A 56 -11.06 4.62 2.87
CA MET A 56 -9.97 3.83 2.33
C MET A 56 -10.28 2.35 2.45
N GLY A 57 -10.04 1.61 1.37
CA GLY A 57 -10.15 0.15 1.33
C GLY A 57 -8.77 -0.47 1.34
N VAL A 58 -8.57 -1.46 2.21
CA VAL A 58 -7.27 -2.10 2.41
C VAL A 58 -7.44 -3.61 2.52
N ALA A 59 -6.61 -4.35 1.79
CA ALA A 59 -6.54 -5.80 1.87
C ALA A 59 -5.66 -6.21 3.06
N VAL A 60 -6.24 -6.96 3.99
CA VAL A 60 -5.62 -7.36 5.27
C VAL A 60 -5.29 -8.86 5.33
N GLY A 61 -5.65 -9.64 4.31
CA GLY A 61 -5.38 -11.07 4.26
C GLY A 61 -5.88 -11.73 2.97
N ASN A 62 -5.47 -12.98 2.77
CA ASN A 62 -5.89 -13.85 1.68
C ASN A 62 -6.62 -15.09 2.24
N CYS A 63 -7.44 -15.76 1.44
CA CYS A 63 -8.22 -16.93 1.83
C CYS A 63 -7.37 -18.14 2.27
N SER A 64 -6.07 -18.15 1.92
CA SER A 64 -5.13 -19.21 2.28
C SER A 64 -4.44 -19.00 3.65
N MET A 65 -4.71 -17.89 4.33
CA MET A 65 -4.14 -17.59 5.66
C MET A 65 -5.04 -18.13 6.79
N GLU A 66 -4.45 -18.44 7.93
CA GLU A 66 -5.20 -18.88 9.12
C GLU A 66 -6.01 -17.71 9.72
N GLU A 67 -7.19 -18.01 10.26
CA GLU A 67 -8.10 -17.02 10.84
C GLU A 67 -7.44 -16.18 11.95
N LYS A 68 -6.57 -16.80 12.76
CA LYS A 68 -5.83 -16.09 13.83
C LYS A 68 -4.88 -15.04 13.28
N GLN A 69 -4.18 -15.36 12.19
CA GLN A 69 -3.27 -14.43 11.53
C GLN A 69 -4.06 -13.28 10.88
N VAL A 70 -5.19 -13.59 10.25
CA VAL A 70 -6.08 -12.56 9.67
C VAL A 70 -6.60 -11.62 10.75
N PHE A 71 -7.01 -12.14 11.91
CA PHE A 71 -7.47 -11.32 13.03
C PHE A 71 -6.37 -10.36 13.54
N GLN A 72 -5.16 -10.88 13.72
CA GLN A 72 -4.01 -10.05 14.12
C GLN A 72 -3.70 -8.96 13.08
N ASN A 73 -3.73 -9.30 11.78
CA ASN A 73 -3.49 -8.35 10.70
C ASN A 73 -4.56 -7.25 10.66
N VAL A 74 -5.83 -7.59 10.87
CA VAL A 74 -6.94 -6.62 10.97
C VAL A 74 -6.69 -5.68 12.15
N GLN A 75 -6.37 -6.21 13.32
CA GLN A 75 -6.15 -5.40 14.53
C GLN A 75 -4.95 -4.45 14.36
N MET A 76 -3.84 -4.94 13.82
CA MET A 76 -2.67 -4.09 13.51
C MET A 76 -3.00 -2.99 12.51
N SER A 77 -3.76 -3.32 11.46
CA SER A 77 -4.18 -2.37 10.42
C SER A 77 -5.07 -1.25 10.99
N VAL A 78 -6.03 -1.60 11.84
CA VAL A 78 -6.92 -0.63 12.49
C VAL A 78 -6.15 0.25 13.47
N ASN A 79 -5.27 -0.34 14.29
CA ASN A 79 -4.45 0.41 15.24
C ASN A 79 -3.50 1.40 14.55
N PHE A 80 -2.87 0.96 13.45
CA PHE A 80 -2.04 1.84 12.64
C PHE A 80 -2.87 2.99 12.04
N LEU A 81 -4.04 2.70 11.46
CA LEU A 81 -4.94 3.72 10.93
C LEU A 81 -5.34 4.76 11.99
N VAL A 82 -5.73 4.31 13.19
CA VAL A 82 -6.13 5.19 14.30
C VAL A 82 -4.96 6.07 14.75
N SER A 83 -3.73 5.55 14.76
CA SER A 83 -2.53 6.32 15.12
C SER A 83 -2.19 7.46 14.15
N LEU A 84 -2.60 7.35 12.88
CA LEU A 84 -2.40 8.40 11.88
C LEU A 84 -3.37 9.58 12.03
N LEU A 85 -4.49 9.40 12.74
CA LEU A 85 -5.51 10.43 12.90
C LEU A 85 -5.26 11.26 14.16
N LYS A 86 -5.22 12.60 14.02
CA LYS A 86 -4.95 13.54 15.13
C LYS A 86 -5.91 13.45 16.33
N LYS A 87 -7.08 12.82 16.15
CA LYS A 87 -8.08 12.57 17.22
C LYS A 87 -8.40 11.08 17.40
N ASN A 88 -7.54 10.20 16.87
CA ASN A 88 -7.65 8.75 16.99
C ASN A 88 -9.06 8.24 16.62
N TRP A 89 -9.74 7.59 17.57
CA TRP A 89 -11.05 6.95 17.40
C TRP A 89 -12.21 7.92 17.16
N GLN A 90 -12.12 9.19 17.60
CA GLN A 90 -13.20 10.16 17.38
C GLN A 90 -13.39 10.50 15.90
N ASN A 91 -12.36 10.31 15.08
CA ASN A 91 -12.41 10.56 13.65
C ASN A 91 -12.82 9.31 12.84
N VAL A 92 -13.09 8.18 13.51
CA VAL A 92 -13.53 6.93 12.89
C VAL A 92 -15.02 6.74 13.16
N LYS A 93 -15.84 7.00 12.15
CA LYS A 93 -17.31 6.89 12.28
C LYS A 93 -17.83 5.47 12.09
N CYS A 94 -17.26 4.73 11.13
CA CYS A 94 -17.65 3.36 10.84
C CYS A 94 -16.45 2.53 10.37
N LEU A 95 -16.42 1.25 10.75
CA LEU A 95 -15.47 0.26 10.24
C LEU A 95 -16.23 -0.95 9.70
N ASN A 96 -16.03 -1.22 8.40
CA ASN A 96 -16.68 -2.32 7.71
C ASN A 96 -15.62 -3.34 7.26
N LEU A 97 -15.78 -4.59 7.67
CA LEU A 97 -15.00 -5.70 7.17
C LEU A 97 -15.80 -6.41 6.08
N LYS A 98 -15.22 -6.52 4.89
CA LYS A 98 -15.85 -7.20 3.75
C LYS A 98 -14.90 -8.25 3.20
N THR A 99 -15.44 -9.43 2.90
CA THR A 99 -14.76 -10.46 2.11
C THR A 99 -15.04 -10.24 0.62
N THR A 100 -14.19 -10.78 -0.27
CA THR A 100 -14.29 -10.57 -1.74
C THR A 100 -15.70 -10.81 -2.29
N MET A 101 -16.40 -11.82 -1.78
CA MET A 101 -17.72 -12.26 -2.27
C MET A 101 -18.85 -12.17 -1.22
N GLY A 102 -18.55 -11.78 0.02
CA GLY A 102 -19.53 -11.77 1.12
C GLY A 102 -20.16 -10.40 1.38
N SER A 103 -21.20 -10.41 2.22
CA SER A 103 -21.80 -9.18 2.74
C SER A 103 -20.84 -8.47 3.70
N PRO A 104 -20.77 -7.13 3.68
CA PRO A 104 -19.97 -6.38 4.64
C PRO A 104 -20.52 -6.54 6.06
N GLN A 105 -19.64 -6.82 7.01
CA GLN A 105 -19.92 -6.88 8.43
C GLN A 105 -19.43 -5.58 9.09
N ARG A 106 -20.30 -4.92 9.83
CA ARG A 106 -19.96 -3.67 10.52
C ARG A 106 -19.45 -3.96 11.92
N VAL A 107 -18.24 -3.52 12.21
CA VAL A 107 -17.58 -3.69 13.52
C VAL A 107 -17.81 -2.47 14.40
N PHE A 108 -17.94 -1.28 13.80
CA PHE A 108 -18.18 0.01 14.46
C PHE A 108 -19.02 0.92 13.55
#